data_AF-A0A7V9I4J0-F1
#
_entry.id   AF-A0A7V9I4J0-F1
#
_cell.length_a   1.000
_cell.length_b   1.000
_cell.length_c   1.000
_cell.angle_alpha   90.00
_cell.angle_beta   90.00
_cell.angle_gamma   90.00
#
_symmetry.space_group_name_H-M   'P 1'
#
loop_
_entity.id
_entity.type
_entity.pdbx_description
1 polymer ?
#
loop_
_entity_poly.entity_id
_entity_poly.type
_entity_poly.pdbx_seq_one_letter_code
_entity_poly.pdbx_strand_id
1 'polypeptide(L)'
;MPVVVPGNPADMATVTVQPRPTPEERADTSAEIELDEHLSVFASTIEDWVTPRQSWEFTLHEGHDFGRTNNVEGRVLFVAGEQTSTVRFRLDQLDAVDDFTDELVLRLEEQDGISKAVRLTANGFDVEFHHILTFT
;
A
#
# COMPACT_ATOMS: atom_id res chain seq x y z
N MET A 1 40.57 4.88 -23.02
CA MET A 1 40.11 4.86 -21.62
C MET A 1 38.59 4.91 -21.66
N PRO A 2 37.85 3.92 -21.11
CA PRO A 2 36.41 4.03 -21.04
C PRO A 2 36.03 4.87 -19.81
N VAL A 3 35.14 5.82 -20.02
CA VAL A 3 34.54 6.67 -18.99
C VAL A 3 33.42 5.87 -18.32
N VAL A 4 33.49 5.71 -17.00
CA VAL A 4 32.37 5.23 -16.18
C VAL A 4 31.46 6.43 -15.92
N VAL A 5 30.21 6.35 -16.38
CA VAL A 5 29.14 7.29 -16.01
C VAL A 5 28.32 6.61 -14.92
N PRO A 6 28.29 7.11 -13.67
CA PRO A 6 27.41 6.59 -12.64
C PRO A 6 26.07 7.35 -12.68
N GLY A 7 24.99 6.59 -12.54
CA GLY A 7 23.64 7.10 -12.39
C GLY A 7 22.65 6.04 -12.83
N ASN A 8 22.39 5.06 -11.96
CA ASN A 8 21.18 4.25 -12.08
C ASN A 8 20.02 5.20 -11.74
N PRO A 9 19.17 5.63 -12.69
CA PRO A 9 17.88 6.17 -12.29
C PRO A 9 17.19 5.04 -11.50
N ALA A 10 16.68 5.34 -10.31
CA ALA A 10 15.73 4.44 -9.67
C ALA A 10 14.63 4.17 -10.71
N ASP A 11 14.35 2.90 -11.01
CA ASP A 11 13.24 2.57 -11.89
C ASP A 11 11.96 3.05 -11.19
N MET A 12 11.38 4.13 -11.69
CA MET A 12 10.16 4.74 -11.15
C MET A 12 8.99 4.19 -11.97
N ALA A 13 7.99 3.63 -11.28
CA ALA A 13 6.76 3.16 -11.87
C ALA A 13 5.63 4.17 -11.63
N THR A 14 4.89 4.52 -12.67
CA THR A 14 3.74 5.43 -12.57
C THR A 14 2.50 4.66 -12.17
N VAL A 15 1.79 5.11 -11.12
CA VAL A 15 0.52 4.49 -10.69
C VAL A 15 -0.60 5.53 -10.66
N THR A 16 -1.80 5.11 -11.04
CA THR A 16 -3.01 5.92 -11.07
C THR A 16 -3.67 5.93 -9.69
N VAL A 17 -3.82 7.11 -9.07
CA VAL A 17 -4.46 7.25 -7.75
C VAL A 17 -5.75 8.08 -7.82
N GLN A 18 -6.66 7.80 -6.89
CA GLN A 18 -7.86 8.60 -6.67
C GLN A 18 -7.52 9.89 -5.91
N PRO A 19 -8.00 11.05 -6.37
CA PRO A 19 -7.79 12.32 -5.68
C PRO A 19 -8.63 12.41 -4.41
N ARG A 20 -8.13 13.18 -3.44
CA ARG A 20 -8.81 13.40 -2.15
C ARG A 20 -10.17 14.10 -2.35
N PRO A 21 -11.22 13.73 -1.59
CA PRO A 21 -12.43 14.55 -1.50
C PRO A 21 -12.19 15.77 -0.59
N THR A 22 -11.43 16.76 -1.07
CA THR A 22 -11.34 18.08 -0.44
C THR A 22 -12.28 19.06 -1.14
N PRO A 23 -13.06 19.89 -0.42
CA PRO A 23 -14.06 20.77 -1.03
C PRO A 23 -13.52 21.75 -2.08
N GLU A 24 -12.24 22.12 -2.04
CA GLU A 24 -11.66 23.19 -2.87
C GLU A 24 -10.92 22.72 -4.12
N GLU A 25 -10.58 21.44 -4.24
CA GLU A 25 -9.89 20.90 -5.43
C GLU A 25 -10.58 19.64 -5.92
N ARG A 26 -11.63 19.85 -6.74
CA ARG A 26 -12.14 18.78 -7.62
C ARG A 26 -11.15 18.61 -8.77
N ALA A 27 -10.09 17.86 -8.53
CA ALA A 27 -9.49 17.12 -9.63
C ALA A 27 -10.43 15.94 -9.91
N ASP A 28 -11.36 16.06 -10.86
CA ASP A 28 -12.14 14.92 -11.37
C ASP A 28 -11.27 14.02 -12.29
N THR A 29 -9.95 14.04 -12.11
CA THR A 29 -8.96 13.39 -12.96
C THR A 29 -7.96 12.69 -12.06
N SER A 30 -7.80 11.38 -12.27
CA SER A 30 -6.79 10.58 -11.59
C SER A 30 -5.40 11.20 -11.73
N ALA A 31 -4.65 11.25 -10.63
CA ALA A 31 -3.28 11.75 -10.63
C ALA A 31 -2.31 10.61 -10.92
N GLU A 32 -1.33 10.87 -11.78
CA GLU A 32 -0.18 9.98 -12.00
C GLU A 32 0.90 10.37 -11.00
N ILE A 33 1.24 9.46 -10.09
CA ILE A 33 2.30 9.64 -9.11
C ILE A 33 3.44 8.68 -9.42
N GLU A 34 4.67 9.21 -9.41
CA GLU A 34 5.88 8.39 -9.50
C GLU A 34 6.09 7.67 -8.17
N LEU A 35 6.10 6.34 -8.24
CA LEU A 35 6.40 5.44 -7.14
C LEU A 35 7.69 4.69 -7.42
N ASP A 36 8.44 4.41 -6.37
CA ASP A 36 9.56 3.47 -6.47
C ASP A 36 9.05 2.09 -6.95
N GLU A 37 9.84 1.41 -7.80
CA GLU A 37 9.47 0.13 -8.39
C GLU A 37 8.93 -0.88 -7.36
N HIS A 38 9.60 -1.06 -6.23
CA HIS A 38 9.19 -2.01 -5.19
C HIS A 38 7.79 -1.71 -4.61
N LEU A 39 7.42 -0.42 -4.46
CA LEU A 39 6.11 -0.02 -4.00
C LEU A 39 5.03 -0.30 -5.05
N SER A 40 5.37 -0.13 -6.33
CA SER A 40 4.46 -0.51 -7.42
C SER A 40 4.20 -2.02 -7.44
N VAL A 41 5.21 -2.84 -7.18
CA VAL A 41 5.07 -4.30 -7.05
C VAL A 41 4.14 -4.66 -5.89
N PHE A 42 4.25 -3.98 -4.75
CA PHE A 42 3.32 -4.17 -3.64
C PHE A 42 1.89 -3.81 -4.02
N ALA A 43 1.67 -2.65 -4.64
CA ALA A 43 0.34 -2.24 -5.07
C ALA A 43 -0.28 -3.24 -6.07
N SER A 44 0.49 -3.66 -7.08
CA SER A 44 0.04 -4.66 -8.06
C SER A 44 -0.28 -6.01 -7.40
N THR A 45 0.54 -6.46 -6.45
CA THR A 45 0.29 -7.72 -5.73
C THR A 45 -1.03 -7.66 -4.94
N ILE A 46 -1.31 -6.53 -4.29
CA ILE A 46 -2.58 -6.31 -3.58
C ILE A 46 -3.76 -6.28 -4.55
N GLU A 47 -3.61 -5.58 -5.67
CA GLU A 47 -4.64 -5.47 -6.71
C GLU A 47 -4.96 -6.83 -7.35
N ASP A 48 -3.95 -7.62 -7.69
CA ASP A 48 -4.10 -8.96 -8.27
C ASP A 48 -4.83 -9.90 -7.31
N TRP A 49 -4.56 -9.79 -6.00
CA TRP A 49 -5.28 -10.56 -4.99
C TRP A 49 -6.71 -10.05 -4.79
N VAL A 50 -6.95 -8.74 -4.77
CA VAL A 50 -8.29 -8.19 -4.50
C VAL A 50 -9.23 -8.35 -5.70
N THR A 51 -8.75 -8.12 -6.93
CA THR A 51 -9.55 -8.09 -8.17
C THR A 51 -10.49 -9.29 -8.37
N PRO A 52 -10.06 -10.56 -8.19
CA PRO A 52 -10.96 -11.70 -8.40
C PRO A 52 -12.01 -11.89 -7.28
N ARG A 53 -11.95 -11.12 -6.18
CA ARG A 53 -12.77 -11.33 -4.97
C ARG A 53 -13.83 -10.23 -4.82
N GLN A 54 -15.10 -10.59 -4.98
CA GLN A 54 -16.23 -9.63 -4.98
C GLN A 54 -16.41 -8.84 -3.66
N SER A 55 -16.01 -9.42 -2.53
CA SER A 55 -16.15 -8.77 -1.21
C SER A 55 -15.04 -7.77 -0.91
N TRP A 56 -14.06 -7.62 -1.80
CA TRP A 56 -12.85 -6.85 -1.58
C TRP A 56 -12.72 -5.74 -2.63
N GLU A 57 -12.25 -4.57 -2.19
CA GLU A 57 -11.93 -3.45 -3.07
C GLU A 57 -10.62 -2.81 -2.62
N PHE A 58 -9.71 -2.55 -3.56
CA PHE A 58 -8.46 -1.85 -3.31
C PHE A 58 -8.44 -0.57 -4.13
N THR A 59 -8.12 0.54 -3.47
CA THR A 59 -7.99 1.85 -4.10
C THR A 59 -6.74 2.52 -3.59
N LEU A 60 -6.03 3.17 -4.51
CA LEU A 60 -4.91 4.03 -4.18
C LEU A 60 -5.39 5.47 -4.13
N HIS A 61 -4.92 6.23 -3.16
CA HIS A 61 -5.24 7.64 -2.96
C HIS A 61 -3.95 8.45 -2.89
N GLU A 62 -4.00 9.71 -3.31
CA GLU A 62 -2.93 10.65 -3.03
C GLU A 62 -2.80 10.84 -1.51
N GLY A 63 -1.60 10.63 -0.97
CA GLY A 63 -1.34 10.72 0.46
C GLY A 63 -1.36 12.16 0.99
N HIS A 64 -1.31 12.31 2.30
CA HIS A 64 -1.48 13.61 2.95
C HIS A 64 -0.23 14.54 2.93
N ASP A 65 0.95 14.06 2.54
CA ASP A 65 2.20 14.83 2.56
C ASP A 65 2.55 15.39 1.17
N PHE A 66 2.03 16.57 0.83
CA PHE A 66 2.30 17.25 -0.45
C PHE A 66 3.81 17.48 -0.68
N GLY A 67 4.29 17.11 -1.87
CA GLY A 67 5.69 17.32 -2.31
C GLY A 67 6.68 16.25 -1.85
N ARG A 68 6.20 15.16 -1.23
CA ARG A 68 7.01 14.01 -0.84
C ARG A 68 6.95 12.92 -1.94
N THR A 69 8.10 12.37 -2.30
CA THR A 69 8.19 11.18 -3.17
C THR A 69 7.44 10.00 -2.53
N ASN A 70 6.78 9.16 -3.33
CA ASN A 70 5.99 8.00 -2.87
C ASN A 70 4.79 8.33 -1.97
N ASN A 71 4.23 9.54 -2.06
CA ASN A 71 3.08 9.96 -1.24
C ASN A 71 1.77 9.32 -1.72
N VAL A 72 1.63 8.01 -1.51
CA VAL A 72 0.48 7.20 -1.92
C VAL A 72 -0.07 6.42 -0.73
N GLU A 73 -1.38 6.49 -0.55
CA GLU A 73 -2.13 5.75 0.45
C GLU A 73 -2.90 4.60 -0.19
N GLY A 74 -2.67 3.39 0.32
CA GLY A 74 -3.47 2.22 0.00
C GLY A 74 -4.69 2.15 0.91
N ARG A 75 -5.87 1.95 0.32
CA ARG A 75 -7.10 1.66 1.04
C ARG A 75 -7.66 0.32 0.55
N VAL A 76 -7.74 -0.62 1.47
CA VAL A 76 -8.43 -1.89 1.26
C VAL A 76 -9.76 -1.87 2.03
N LEU A 77 -10.84 -2.20 1.33
CA LEU A 77 -12.20 -2.31 1.85
C LEU A 77 -12.65 -3.76 1.76
N PHE A 78 -13.26 -4.24 2.84
CA PHE A 78 -13.99 -5.51 2.86
C PHE A 78 -15.47 -5.25 3.14
N VAL A 79 -16.36 -5.81 2.34
CA VAL A 79 -17.81 -5.75 2.51
C VAL A 79 -18.40 -7.15 2.37
N ALA A 80 -19.06 -7.64 3.42
CA ALA A 80 -19.78 -8.91 3.38
C ALA A 80 -21.00 -8.87 4.31
N GLY A 81 -22.21 -8.98 3.75
CA GLY A 81 -23.45 -8.90 4.51
C GLY A 81 -23.57 -7.55 5.25
N GLU A 82 -23.62 -7.59 6.58
CA GLU A 82 -23.67 -6.40 7.45
C GLU A 82 -22.28 -5.93 7.91
N GLN A 83 -21.22 -6.67 7.56
CA GLN A 83 -19.85 -6.33 7.93
C GLN A 83 -19.22 -5.41 6.89
N THR A 84 -18.64 -4.31 7.37
CA THR A 84 -17.79 -3.43 6.57
C THR A 84 -16.54 -3.11 7.37
N SER A 85 -15.39 -3.43 6.81
CA SER A 85 -14.09 -3.14 7.42
C SER A 85 -13.20 -2.42 6.43
N THR A 86 -12.36 -1.52 6.89
CA THR A 86 -11.42 -0.79 6.03
C THR A 86 -10.09 -0.68 6.73
N VAL A 87 -9.01 -0.94 5.99
CA VAL A 87 -7.65 -0.63 6.42
C VAL A 87 -7.09 0.41 5.46
N ARG A 88 -6.44 1.41 6.04
CA ARG A 88 -5.70 2.45 5.31
C ARG A 88 -4.26 2.41 5.79
N PHE A 89 -3.33 2.50 4.85
CA PHE A 89 -1.90 2.51 5.13
C PHE A 89 -1.20 3.36 4.07
N ARG A 90 -0.03 3.87 4.41
CA ARG A 90 0.83 4.46 3.39
C ARG A 90 1.61 3.34 2.70
N LEU A 91 1.72 3.43 1.38
CA LEU A 91 2.40 2.40 0.61
C LEU A 91 3.88 2.30 0.99
N ASP A 92 4.52 3.44 1.26
CA ASP A 92 5.91 3.53 1.72
C ASP A 92 6.16 3.01 3.14
N GLN A 93 5.12 2.60 3.87
CA GLN A 93 5.24 1.94 5.18
C GLN A 93 5.15 0.42 5.08
N LEU A 94 4.93 -0.14 3.89
CA LEU A 94 4.95 -1.58 3.71
C LEU A 94 6.40 -2.06 3.64
N ASP A 95 6.74 -2.97 4.55
CA ASP A 95 7.99 -3.73 4.51
C ASP A 95 7.87 -4.91 3.55
N ALA A 96 6.68 -5.54 3.48
CA ALA A 96 6.41 -6.62 2.55
C ALA A 96 4.91 -6.85 2.28
N VAL A 97 4.64 -7.48 1.13
CA VAL A 97 3.33 -8.02 0.76
C VAL A 97 3.52 -9.48 0.35
N ASP A 98 2.94 -10.40 1.10
CA ASP A 98 3.04 -11.83 0.87
C ASP A 98 1.66 -12.40 0.45
N ASP A 99 1.56 -12.93 -0.77
CA ASP A 99 0.36 -13.59 -1.30
C ASP A 99 0.46 -15.12 -1.13
N PHE A 100 -0.48 -15.70 -0.37
CA PHE A 100 -0.57 -17.13 -0.11
C PHE A 100 -1.76 -17.79 -0.82
N THR A 101 -2.30 -17.16 -1.86
CA THR A 101 -3.50 -17.56 -2.62
C THR A 101 -4.81 -17.45 -1.85
N ASP A 102 -4.93 -17.90 -0.61
CA ASP A 102 -6.16 -17.80 0.20
C ASP A 102 -6.14 -16.61 1.17
N GLU A 103 -4.96 -16.09 1.45
CA GLU A 103 -4.72 -14.92 2.28
C GLU A 103 -3.66 -14.00 1.66
N LEU A 104 -3.75 -12.71 2.01
CA LEU A 104 -2.74 -11.71 1.70
C LEU A 104 -2.25 -11.10 3.01
N VAL A 105 -0.94 -11.07 3.22
CA VAL A 105 -0.34 -10.49 4.42
C VAL A 105 0.40 -9.22 4.06
N LEU A 106 -0.03 -8.10 4.65
CA LEU A 106 0.63 -6.81 4.57
C LEU A 106 1.47 -6.61 5.83
N ARG A 107 2.78 -6.64 5.70
CA ARG A 107 3.71 -6.35 6.80
C ARG A 107 4.09 -4.88 6.73
N LEU A 108 3.84 -4.14 7.80
CA LEU A 108 4.29 -2.76 7.91
C LEU A 108 5.64 -2.71 8.61
N GLU A 109 6.42 -1.68 8.28
CA GLU A 109 7.69 -1.38 8.93
C GLU A 109 7.55 -1.39 10.46
N GLU A 110 8.57 -1.95 11.12
CA GLU A 110 8.67 -1.88 12.57
C GLU A 110 8.85 -0.42 13.00
N GLN A 111 8.02 0.00 13.95
CA GLN A 111 8.14 1.33 14.54
C GLN A 111 8.03 1.23 16.05
N ASP A 112 8.99 1.83 16.75
CA ASP A 112 9.05 1.86 18.23
C ASP A 112 9.00 0.47 18.88
N GLY A 113 9.67 -0.53 18.26
CA GLY A 113 9.67 -1.91 18.74
C GLY A 113 8.35 -2.65 18.49
N ILE A 114 7.45 -2.09 17.68
CA ILE A 114 6.18 -2.71 17.33
C ILE A 114 6.18 -3.05 15.84
N SER A 115 6.15 -4.35 15.55
CA SER A 115 5.84 -4.84 14.21
C SER A 115 4.33 -4.98 14.05
N LYS A 116 3.83 -4.64 12.87
CA LYS A 116 2.39 -4.65 12.56
C LYS A 116 2.16 -5.49 11.31
N ALA A 117 1.16 -6.34 11.35
CA ALA A 117 0.73 -7.11 10.18
C ALA A 117 -0.79 -7.00 10.02
N VAL A 118 -1.21 -6.89 8.77
CA VAL A 118 -2.62 -6.93 8.39
C VAL A 118 -2.80 -8.11 7.46
N ARG A 119 -3.57 -9.10 7.89
CA ARG A 119 -3.90 -10.28 7.12
C ARG A 119 -5.31 -10.15 6.56
N LEU A 120 -5.43 -10.27 5.25
CA LEU A 120 -6.70 -10.27 4.53
C LEU A 120 -7.06 -11.72 4.25
N THR A 121 -8.27 -12.13 4.62
CA THR A 121 -8.77 -13.50 4.44
C THR A 121 -10.10 -13.50 3.70
N ALA A 122 -10.71 -14.66 3.49
CA ALA A 122 -12.08 -14.73 2.98
C ALA A 122 -13.12 -14.03 3.89
N ASN A 123 -12.81 -13.86 5.19
CA ASN A 123 -13.77 -13.39 6.21
C ASN A 123 -13.53 -11.94 6.66
N GLY A 124 -12.53 -11.25 6.11
CA GLY A 124 -12.19 -9.88 6.46
C GLY A 124 -10.73 -9.73 6.88
N PHE A 125 -10.49 -8.78 7.79
CA PHE A 125 -9.14 -8.43 8.26
C PHE A 125 -8.84 -9.04 9.63
N ASP A 126 -7.64 -9.59 9.76
CA ASP A 126 -6.98 -9.84 11.04
C ASP A 126 -5.82 -8.84 11.18
N VAL A 127 -5.76 -8.12 12.30
CA VAL A 127 -4.69 -7.13 12.56
C VAL A 127 -3.89 -7.59 13.76
N GLU A 128 -2.57 -7.72 13.56
CA GLU A 128 -1.64 -8.21 14.57
C GLU A 128 -0.63 -7.13 14.94
N PHE A 129 -0.36 -7.00 16.23
CA PHE A 129 0.65 -6.11 16.80
C PHE A 129 1.61 -6.93 17.63
N HIS A 130 2.88 -6.94 17.25
CA HIS A 130 3.93 -7.71 17.90
C HIS A 130 4.91 -6.76 18.57
N HIS A 131 5.00 -6.83 19.89
CA HIS A 131 5.99 -6.06 20.66
C HIS A 131 7.30 -6.84 20.74
N ILE A 132 8.37 -6.26 20.20
CA ILE A 132 9.69 -6.86 20.12
C ILE A 132 10.49 -6.43 21.34
N LEU A 133 10.77 -7.38 22.23
CA LEU A 133 11.65 -7.17 23.39
C LEU A 133 13.09 -7.47 22.98
N THR A 134 13.87 -6.42 22.70
CA THR A 134 15.30 -6.54 22.43
C THR A 134 16.05 -6.64 23.76
N PHE A 135 16.31 -7.85 24.23
CA PHE A 135 17.20 -8.06 25.37
C PHE A 135 18.65 -7.88 24.92
N THR A 136 19.37 -6.95 25.56
CA THR A 136 20.82 -6.71 25.34
C THR A 136 21.67 -7.55 26.28
#